data_AF-A0A0K2SGY6-F1
#
_entry.id   AF-A0A0K2SGY6-F1
#
_cell.length_a   1.000
_cell.length_b   1.000
_cell.length_c   1.000
_cell.angle_alpha   90.00
_cell.angle_beta   90.00
_cell.angle_gamma   90.00
#
_symmetry.space_group_name_H-M   'P 1'
#
loop_
_entity.id
_entity.type
_entity.pdbx_description
1 polymer ?
#
loop_
_entity_poly.entity_id
_entity_poly.type
_entity_poly.pdbx_seq_one_letter_code
_entity_poly.pdbx_strand_id
1 'polypeptide(L)'
;MARLCQQLRIRPIVNAMVRWDPTQCKVSPGTLVVALIVNLLLDREPLYKVKEFYRQRDLGLLFEEPVDVEALNDDALGRALDRLAEIDLPQLLQTVGLSAVHLGEMEVRAPCTPTPPPSRSTASLSRQRVTGSSSRHTRAKSW
;
A
#
# COMPACT_ATOMS: atom_id res chain seq x y z
N MET A 1 12.33 7.25 15.19
CA MET A 1 11.28 7.37 14.16
C MET A 1 11.74 8.15 12.94
N ALA A 2 12.36 9.33 13.11
CA ALA A 2 13.04 10.04 12.03
C ALA A 2 13.94 9.13 11.17
N ARG A 3 14.87 8.39 11.79
CA ARG A 3 15.76 7.42 11.12
C ARG A 3 15.03 6.42 10.21
N LEU A 4 13.85 5.95 10.60
CA LEU A 4 13.05 5.03 9.77
C LEU A 4 12.56 5.74 8.49
N CYS A 5 12.08 6.98 8.61
CA CYS A 5 11.65 7.77 7.44
C CYS A 5 12.81 8.06 6.48
N GLN A 6 14.02 8.27 7.02
CA GLN A 6 15.26 8.44 6.24
C GLN A 6 15.62 7.14 5.50
N GLN A 7 15.57 6.01 6.22
CA GLN A 7 15.83 4.68 5.65
C GLN A 7 14.83 4.30 4.56
N LEU A 8 13.56 4.62 4.74
CA LEU A 8 12.50 4.44 3.74
C LEU A 8 12.57 5.44 2.58
N ARG A 9 13.53 6.36 2.61
CA ARG A 9 13.78 7.37 1.56
C ARG A 9 12.54 8.21 1.23
N ILE A 10 11.67 8.45 2.22
CA ILE A 10 10.39 9.15 1.99
C ILE A 10 10.62 10.57 1.46
N ARG A 11 11.53 11.33 2.10
CA ARG A 11 11.86 12.70 1.69
C ARG A 11 12.29 12.79 0.21
N PRO A 12 13.33 12.07 -0.26
CA PRO A 12 13.76 12.17 -1.65
C PRO A 12 12.72 11.63 -2.64
N ILE A 13 11.95 10.59 -2.29
CA ILE A 13 10.89 10.06 -3.16
C ILE A 13 9.80 11.14 -3.36
N VAL A 14 9.31 11.74 -2.28
CA VAL A 14 8.28 12.80 -2.37
C VAL A 14 8.82 14.01 -3.15
N ASN A 15 10.04 14.46 -2.86
CA ASN A 15 10.66 15.60 -3.56
C ASN A 15 10.81 15.36 -5.07
N ALA A 16 10.96 14.11 -5.51
CA ALA A 16 11.09 13.75 -6.91
C ALA A 16 9.75 13.65 -7.65
N MET A 17 8.66 13.32 -6.93
CA MET A 17 7.33 13.16 -7.51
C MET A 17 6.55 14.48 -7.57
N VAL A 18 6.77 15.34 -6.58
CA VAL A 18 6.06 16.62 -6.44
C VAL A 18 6.75 17.72 -7.24
N ARG A 19 5.97 18.63 -7.82
CA ARG A 19 6.50 19.88 -8.39
C ARG A 19 6.70 20.93 -7.29
N TRP A 20 7.91 21.44 -7.16
CA TRP A 20 8.24 22.51 -6.21
C TRP A 20 9.47 23.28 -6.67
N ASP A 21 9.61 24.50 -6.18
CA ASP A 21 10.75 25.38 -6.44
C ASP A 21 11.63 25.47 -5.18
N PRO A 22 12.90 25.00 -5.23
CA PRO A 22 13.82 25.06 -4.10
C PRO A 22 14.15 26.48 -3.63
N THR A 23 14.00 27.49 -4.49
CA THR A 23 14.30 28.89 -4.13
C THR A 23 13.15 29.55 -3.37
N GLN A 24 11.92 29.08 -3.58
CA GLN A 24 10.72 29.62 -2.93
C GLN A 24 10.30 28.83 -1.70
N CYS A 25 10.77 27.59 -1.56
CA CYS A 25 10.44 26.74 -0.43
C CYS A 25 11.52 26.79 0.65
N LYS A 26 11.16 27.26 1.85
CA LYS A 26 12.07 27.24 3.02
C LYS A 26 12.46 25.82 3.45
N VAL A 27 11.56 24.87 3.23
CA VAL A 27 11.72 23.45 3.58
C VAL A 27 11.17 22.63 2.43
N SER A 28 11.81 21.49 2.13
CA SER A 28 11.36 20.62 1.04
C SER A 28 9.98 20.02 1.34
N PRO A 29 9.14 19.79 0.31
CA PRO A 29 7.83 19.15 0.50
C PRO A 29 7.97 17.76 1.13
N GLY A 30 8.99 16.98 0.75
CA GLY A 30 9.31 15.70 1.37
C GLY A 30 9.62 15.79 2.86
N THR A 31 10.31 16.84 3.32
CA THR A 31 10.58 17.05 4.75
C THR A 31 9.31 17.44 5.50
N LEU A 32 8.44 18.26 4.90
CA LEU A 32 7.12 18.58 5.46
C LEU A 32 6.26 17.31 5.61
N VAL A 33 6.30 16.40 4.63
CA VAL A 33 5.62 15.11 4.70
C VAL A 33 6.20 14.21 5.81
N VAL A 34 7.52 14.14 5.94
CA VAL A 34 8.15 13.43 7.07
C VAL A 34 7.72 14.04 8.40
N ALA A 35 7.62 15.36 8.50
CA ALA A 35 7.14 16.04 9.69
C ALA A 35 5.69 15.66 10.03
N LEU A 36 4.83 15.53 9.03
CA LEU A 36 3.44 15.06 9.23
C LEU A 36 3.40 13.60 9.71
N ILE A 37 4.21 12.72 9.13
CA ILE A 37 4.27 11.30 9.53
C ILE A 37 4.75 11.19 10.97
N VAL A 38 5.82 11.89 11.34
CA VAL A 38 6.35 11.87 12.71
C VAL A 38 5.32 12.42 13.70
N ASN A 39 4.63 13.51 13.36
CA ASN A 39 3.54 14.03 14.18
C ASN A 39 2.41 13.01 14.36
N LEU A 40 1.97 12.36 13.27
CA LEU A 40 0.91 11.33 13.29
C LEU A 40 1.28 10.11 14.13
N LEU A 41 2.56 9.74 14.18
CA LEU A 41 3.04 8.61 14.95
C LEU A 41 3.21 8.92 16.44
N LEU A 42 3.46 10.17 16.81
CA LEU A 42 3.76 10.58 18.19
C LEU A 42 2.53 11.12 18.93
N ASP A 43 1.98 12.27 18.50
CA ASP A 43 0.93 12.97 19.25
C ASP A 43 -0.35 13.27 18.43
N ARG A 44 -0.31 13.07 17.10
CA ARG A 44 -1.46 13.29 16.18
C ARG A 44 -2.07 14.69 16.29
N GLU A 45 -1.24 15.69 16.56
CA GLU A 45 -1.71 17.06 16.67
C GLU A 45 -2.29 17.56 15.33
N PRO A 46 -3.37 18.37 15.34
CA PRO A 46 -3.89 19.00 14.14
C PRO A 46 -2.86 19.94 13.51
N LEU A 47 -2.97 20.20 12.20
CA LEU A 47 -2.03 20.99 11.38
C LEU A 47 -1.54 22.29 12.06
N TYR A 48 -2.44 23.08 12.64
CA TYR A 48 -2.12 24.35 13.29
C TYR A 48 -1.31 24.22 14.59
N LYS A 49 -1.29 23.02 15.21
CA LYS A 49 -0.49 22.70 16.41
C LYS A 49 0.80 21.95 16.10
N VAL A 50 1.00 21.50 14.86
CA VAL A 50 2.22 20.77 14.47
C VAL A 50 3.47 21.61 14.73
N LYS A 51 3.41 22.93 14.50
CA LYS A 51 4.50 23.84 14.85
C LYS A 51 4.86 23.77 16.35
N GLU A 52 3.85 23.81 17.23
CA GLU A 52 4.05 23.75 18.68
C GLU A 52 4.59 22.39 19.11
N PHE A 53 4.11 21.31 18.49
CA PHE A 53 4.64 19.96 18.68
C PHE A 53 6.16 19.90 18.41
N TYR A 54 6.65 20.61 17.41
CA TYR A 54 8.07 20.64 17.05
C TYR A 54 8.90 21.64 17.87
N ARG A 55 8.31 22.65 18.54
CA ARG A 55 9.07 23.61 19.37
C ARG A 55 9.79 22.97 20.54
N GLN A 56 9.25 21.89 21.09
CA GLN A 56 9.82 21.20 22.26
C GLN A 56 10.77 20.06 21.86
N ARG A 57 11.16 19.95 20.58
CA ARG A 57 11.92 18.81 20.03
C ARG A 57 13.16 19.29 19.28
N ASP A 58 14.19 18.46 19.28
CA ASP A 58 15.42 18.73 18.51
C ASP A 58 15.21 18.43 17.03
N LEU A 59 15.09 19.50 16.22
CA LEU A 59 14.86 19.39 14.78
C LEU A 59 16.09 18.85 14.03
N GLY A 60 17.30 19.12 14.52
CA GLY A 60 18.54 18.64 13.90
C GLY A 60 18.69 17.13 14.02
N LEU A 61 18.11 16.53 15.06
CA LEU A 61 18.05 15.07 15.20
C LEU A 61 16.93 14.43 14.36
N LEU A 62 15.86 15.18 14.06
CA LEU A 62 14.67 14.66 13.40
C LEU A 62 14.72 14.78 11.87
N PHE A 63 15.38 15.81 11.34
CA PHE A 63 15.40 16.10 9.92
C PHE A 63 16.82 16.04 9.34
N GLU A 64 16.91 15.59 8.09
CA GLU A 64 18.18 15.49 7.36
C GLU A 64 18.65 16.84 6.78
N GLU A 65 17.85 17.89 6.91
CA GLU A 65 18.16 19.25 6.46
C GLU A 65 17.91 20.24 7.60
N PRO A 66 18.57 21.42 7.60
CA PRO A 66 18.27 22.45 8.58
C PRO A 66 16.83 22.95 8.40
N VAL A 67 16.00 22.70 9.41
CA VAL A 67 14.60 23.12 9.44
C VAL A 67 14.41 24.16 10.54
N ASP A 68 13.87 25.32 10.16
CA ASP A 68 13.33 26.29 11.12
C ASP A 68 11.93 25.83 11.54
N VAL A 69 11.65 25.82 12.85
CA VAL A 69 10.34 25.48 13.40
C VAL A 69 9.24 26.38 12.82
N GLU A 70 9.54 27.64 12.52
CA GLU A 70 8.57 28.56 11.93
C GLU A 70 8.22 28.22 10.49
N ALA A 71 9.01 27.38 9.81
CA ALA A 71 8.68 26.82 8.51
C ALA A 71 7.74 25.59 8.59
N LEU A 72 7.52 25.01 9.78
CA LEU A 72 6.58 23.91 10.03
C LEU A 72 5.18 24.42 10.42
N ASN A 73 4.74 25.50 9.76
CA ASN A 73 3.40 26.07 9.95
C ASN A 73 2.35 25.37 9.08
N ASP A 74 1.08 25.59 9.42
CA ASP A 74 -0.08 25.02 8.75
C ASP A 74 -0.17 25.38 7.27
N ASP A 75 0.21 26.59 6.86
CA ASP A 75 0.26 26.98 5.45
C ASP A 75 1.26 26.15 4.65
N ALA A 76 2.46 25.92 5.20
CA ALA A 76 3.50 25.11 4.54
C ALA A 76 3.07 23.64 4.46
N LEU A 77 2.53 23.10 5.56
CA LEU A 77 2.05 21.73 5.62
C LEU A 77 0.83 21.50 4.73
N GLY A 78 -0.10 22.45 4.68
CA GLY A 78 -1.25 22.45 3.78
C GLY A 78 -0.82 22.43 2.32
N ARG A 79 0.08 23.33 1.91
CA ARG A 79 0.65 23.32 0.56
C ARG A 79 1.42 22.04 0.23
N ALA A 80 1.98 21.33 1.21
CA ALA A 80 2.60 20.03 0.97
C ALA A 80 1.56 18.96 0.70
N LEU A 81 0.42 18.97 1.42
CA LEU A 81 -0.71 18.09 1.17
C LEU A 81 -1.38 18.36 -0.17
N ASP A 82 -1.57 19.62 -0.55
CA ASP A 82 -2.12 20.00 -1.86
C ASP A 82 -1.26 19.44 -3.00
N ARG A 83 0.06 19.58 -2.87
CA ARG A 83 1.02 19.00 -3.82
C ARG A 83 0.98 17.47 -3.87
N LEU A 84 0.75 16.81 -2.73
CA LEU A 84 0.55 15.36 -2.71
C LEU A 84 -0.76 14.94 -3.40
N ALA A 85 -1.80 15.77 -3.33
CA ALA A 85 -3.07 15.50 -4.00
C ALA A 85 -2.96 15.62 -5.54
N GLU A 86 -1.97 16.34 -6.04
CA GLU A 86 -1.70 16.51 -7.49
C GLU A 86 -0.90 15.35 -8.13
N ILE A 87 -0.31 14.45 -7.33
CA ILE A 87 0.51 13.34 -7.83
C ILE A 87 -0.23 12.00 -7.79
N ASP A 88 0.33 10.98 -8.45
CA ASP A 88 -0.13 9.60 -8.34
C ASP A 88 0.24 9.02 -6.96
N LEU A 89 -0.70 9.12 -6.00
CA LEU A 89 -0.57 8.57 -4.65
C LEU A 89 -0.32 7.06 -4.62
N PRO A 90 -1.04 6.21 -5.39
CA PRO A 90 -0.70 4.80 -5.54
C PRO A 90 0.76 4.56 -5.94
N GLN A 91 1.28 5.30 -6.93
CA GLN A 91 2.67 5.18 -7.35
C GLN A 91 3.65 5.59 -6.23
N LEU A 92 3.32 6.65 -5.48
CA LEU A 92 4.12 7.08 -4.33
C LEU A 92 4.21 5.95 -3.29
N LEU A 93 3.07 5.38 -2.92
CA LEU A 93 2.99 4.28 -1.95
C LEU A 93 3.75 3.04 -2.42
N GLN A 94 3.63 2.68 -3.69
CA GLN A 94 4.38 1.57 -4.29
C GLN A 94 5.89 1.82 -4.24
N THR A 95 6.33 3.04 -4.56
CA THR A 95 7.76 3.41 -4.57
C THR A 95 8.35 3.35 -3.17
N VAL A 96 7.64 3.88 -2.16
CA VAL A 96 8.05 3.78 -0.75
C VAL A 96 8.04 2.32 -0.28
N GLY A 97 7.02 1.54 -0.65
CA GLY A 97 6.91 0.11 -0.33
C GLY A 97 8.08 -0.70 -0.90
N LEU A 98 8.47 -0.46 -2.15
CA LEU A 98 9.65 -1.07 -2.76
C LEU A 98 10.94 -0.67 -2.02
N SER A 99 11.05 0.59 -1.58
CA SER A 99 12.18 1.01 -0.74
C SER A 99 12.22 0.27 0.60
N ALA A 100 11.06 -0.04 1.19
CA ALA A 100 10.99 -0.82 2.42
C ALA A 100 11.43 -2.28 2.22
N VAL A 101 10.97 -2.91 1.13
CA VAL A 101 11.37 -4.27 0.73
C VAL A 101 12.86 -4.36 0.45
N HIS A 102 13.48 -3.30 -0.07
CA HIS A 102 14.92 -3.29 -0.30
C HIS A 102 15.74 -3.06 0.99
N LEU A 103 15.13 -2.42 2.00
CA LEU A 103 15.79 -2.11 3.27
C LEU A 103 15.76 -3.30 4.24
N GLY A 104 14.65 -4.03 4.29
CA GLY A 104 14.56 -5.28 5.05
C GLY A 104 14.84 -6.45 4.13
N GLU A 105 15.76 -7.35 4.49
CA GLU A 105 15.87 -8.66 3.83
C GLU A 105 14.60 -9.51 4.10
N MET A 106 13.47 -9.10 3.56
CA MET A 106 12.17 -9.74 3.76
C MET A 106 11.71 -10.30 2.43
N GLU A 107 11.63 -11.64 2.38
CA GLU A 107 10.99 -12.37 1.30
C GLU A 107 9.53 -11.91 1.19
N VAL A 108 9.22 -11.25 0.08
CA VAL A 108 7.87 -10.81 -0.25
C VAL A 108 7.03 -12.05 -0.48
N ARG A 109 6.31 -12.49 0.55
CA ARG A 109 5.30 -13.53 0.38
C ARG A 109 4.18 -12.95 -0.46
N ALA A 110 4.02 -13.48 -1.68
CA ALA A 110 2.99 -13.06 -2.60
C ALA A 110 1.62 -13.07 -1.91
N PRO A 111 0.75 -12.08 -2.20
CA PRO A 111 -0.64 -12.12 -1.73
C PRO A 111 -1.23 -13.43 -2.22
N CYS A 112 -1.78 -14.22 -1.29
CA CYS A 112 -2.42 -15.49 -1.58
C CYS A 112 -3.61 -15.21 -2.51
N THR A 113 -3.41 -15.30 -3.81
CA THR A 113 -4.51 -15.34 -4.75
C THR A 113 -5.17 -16.70 -4.55
N PRO A 114 -6.46 -16.76 -4.17
CA PRO A 114 -7.14 -18.04 -4.07
C PRO A 114 -7.09 -18.69 -5.45
N THR A 115 -6.46 -19.86 -5.54
CA THR A 115 -6.41 -20.67 -6.75
C THR A 115 -7.85 -20.87 -7.23
N PRO A 116 -8.19 -20.55 -8.49
CA PRO A 116 -9.55 -20.75 -8.97
C PRO A 116 -9.89 -22.26 -8.87
N PRO A 117 -11.11 -22.62 -8.44
CA PRO A 117 -11.49 -24.02 -8.28
C PRO A 117 -11.34 -24.75 -9.63
N PRO A 118 -10.89 -26.03 -9.61
CA PRO A 118 -10.68 -26.77 -10.84
C PRO A 118 -12.00 -26.86 -11.62
N SER A 119 -11.97 -26.49 -12.89
CA SER A 119 -13.09 -26.67 -13.81
C SER A 119 -13.44 -28.16 -13.86
N ARG A 120 -14.68 -28.50 -13.47
CA ARG A 120 -15.18 -29.87 -13.57
C ARG A 120 -15.18 -30.27 -15.05
N SER A 121 -14.28 -31.19 -15.41
CA SER A 121 -14.33 -31.91 -16.67
C SER A 121 -15.69 -32.61 -16.78
N THR A 122 -16.48 -32.23 -17.77
CA THR A 122 -17.68 -32.96 -18.17
C THR A 122 -17.24 -34.27 -18.81
N ALA A 123 -17.18 -35.35 -18.01
CA ALA A 123 -17.04 -36.69 -18.54
C ALA A 123 -18.31 -37.04 -19.34
N SER A 124 -18.18 -37.02 -20.66
CA SER A 124 -19.17 -37.54 -21.59
C SER A 124 -19.35 -39.05 -21.35
N LEU A 125 -20.49 -39.46 -20.80
CA LEU A 125 -20.85 -40.88 -20.75
C LEU A 125 -21.40 -41.32 -22.11
N SER A 126 -20.52 -41.82 -22.96
CA SER A 126 -20.88 -42.55 -24.17
C SER A 126 -21.04 -44.05 -23.87
N ARG A 127 -22.31 -44.48 -23.90
CA ARG A 127 -22.82 -45.73 -24.49
C ARG A 127 -22.41 -47.07 -23.84
N GLN A 128 -23.40 -47.90 -23.53
CA GLN A 128 -23.46 -49.24 -24.12
C GLN A 128 -24.88 -49.84 -24.11
N ARG A 129 -25.17 -50.48 -25.24
CA ARG A 129 -26.42 -51.05 -25.68
C ARG A 129 -26.32 -52.55 -25.40
N VAL A 130 -27.08 -53.09 -24.46
CA VAL A 130 -27.12 -54.54 -24.20
C VAL A 130 -28.22 -55.16 -25.05
N THR A 131 -27.78 -55.93 -26.04
CA THR A 131 -28.58 -56.87 -26.82
C THR A 131 -28.75 -58.17 -26.03
N GLY A 132 -29.96 -58.70 -25.94
CA GLY A 132 -30.22 -60.02 -25.37
C GLY A 132 -31.62 -60.52 -25.73
N SER A 133 -31.72 -61.33 -26.77
CA SER A 133 -32.93 -62.06 -27.17
C SER A 133 -32.91 -63.47 -26.58
N SER A 134 -34.04 -64.00 -26.08
CA SER A 134 -34.64 -65.28 -26.53
C SER A 134 -35.63 -65.90 -25.52
N SER A 135 -36.89 -65.95 -25.95
CA SER A 135 -37.88 -67.05 -25.91
C SER A 135 -38.28 -67.85 -24.65
N ARG A 136 -39.58 -67.71 -24.33
CA ARG A 136 -40.65 -68.71 -24.05
C ARG A 136 -40.32 -69.98 -23.25
N HIS A 137 -41.13 -70.29 -22.21
CA HIS A 137 -42.22 -71.32 -22.24
C HIS A 137 -42.89 -71.47 -20.84
N THR A 138 -44.22 -71.34 -20.80
CA THR A 138 -45.26 -72.00 -19.94
C THR A 138 -45.09 -72.19 -18.41
N ARG A 139 -46.14 -71.90 -17.62
CA ARG A 139 -47.23 -72.85 -17.26
C ARG A 139 -48.24 -72.27 -16.23
N ALA A 140 -49.52 -72.49 -16.54
CA ALA A 140 -50.76 -72.68 -15.75
C ALA A 140 -51.01 -72.04 -14.36
N LYS A 141 -52.16 -71.34 -14.30
CA LYS A 141 -53.33 -71.45 -13.37
C LYS A 141 -53.14 -72.18 -12.03
N SER A 142 -53.61 -71.57 -10.94
CA SER A 142 -54.71 -72.10 -10.09
C SER A 142 -55.01 -71.24 -8.85
N TRP A 143 -56.32 -70.97 -8.67
CA TRP A 143 -57.07 -70.36 -7.55
C TRP A 143 -57.03 -68.84 -7.39
#